data_AF-A0A8T4D5U0-F1
#
_entry.id   AF-A0A8T4D5U0-F1
#
_cell.length_a   1.000
_cell.length_b   1.000
_cell.length_c   1.000
_cell.angle_alpha   90.00
_cell.angle_beta   90.00
_cell.angle_gamma   90.00
#
_symmetry.space_group_name_H-M   'P 1'
#
loop_
_entity.id
_entity.type
_entity.pdbx_description
1 polymer ?
#
loop_
_entity_poly.entity_id
_entity_poly.type
_entity_poly.pdbx_seq_one_letter_code
_entity_poly.pdbx_strand_id
1 'polypeptide(L)'
;MSDLVRVRKWTEFKRLVMELKPDSIVYSIDQNAMSKTKELTALRFILLARGGYYVYLDFPRGKENVMRETGIQIREAKNGVRCLEDEDVIRFIKREFGEKLQVFSFWTT
;
A
#
# COMPACT_ATOMS: atom_id res chain seq x y z
N MET A 1 -17.60 -14.54 -10.47
CA MET A 1 -16.68 -13.79 -11.34
C MET A 1 -15.61 -13.21 -10.46
N SER A 2 -14.38 -13.66 -10.68
CA SER A 2 -13.20 -13.45 -9.84
C SER A 2 -12.27 -12.44 -10.51
N ASP A 3 -12.79 -11.25 -10.85
CA ASP A 3 -12.04 -10.29 -11.62
C ASP A 3 -11.15 -9.48 -10.65
N LEU A 4 -9.87 -9.88 -10.61
CA LEU A 4 -8.83 -9.07 -10.02
C LEU A 4 -8.50 -7.94 -11.00
N VAL A 5 -8.81 -6.71 -10.60
CA VAL A 5 -8.57 -5.51 -11.38
C VAL A 5 -7.30 -4.83 -10.87
N ARG A 6 -6.29 -4.73 -11.73
CA ARG A 6 -5.07 -3.99 -11.40
C ARG A 6 -5.28 -2.50 -11.65
N VAL A 7 -5.22 -1.71 -10.59
CA VAL A 7 -5.30 -0.25 -10.61
C VAL A 7 -3.88 0.31 -10.75
N ARG A 8 -3.66 1.16 -11.76
CA ARG A 8 -2.29 1.62 -12.10
C ARG A 8 -1.90 2.96 -11.50
N LYS A 9 -2.88 3.76 -11.08
CA LYS A 9 -2.66 5.12 -10.55
C LYS A 9 -3.33 5.29 -9.20
N TRP A 10 -2.67 6.01 -8.30
CA TRP A 10 -3.22 6.32 -6.99
C TRP A 10 -4.52 7.12 -7.08
N THR A 11 -4.61 8.06 -8.03
CA THR A 11 -5.80 8.88 -8.24
C THR A 11 -7.04 8.04 -8.61
N GLU A 12 -6.85 6.99 -9.39
CA GLU A 12 -7.89 6.03 -9.75
C GLU A 12 -8.30 5.18 -8.55
N PHE A 13 -7.33 4.70 -7.77
CA PHE A 13 -7.61 3.96 -6.54
C PHE A 13 -8.42 4.79 -5.54
N LYS A 14 -8.06 6.07 -5.34
CA LYS A 14 -8.83 6.98 -4.50
C LYS A 14 -10.27 7.12 -4.96
N ARG A 15 -10.49 7.26 -6.27
CA ARG A 15 -11.82 7.35 -6.87
C ARG A 15 -12.65 6.10 -6.54
N LEU A 16 -12.08 4.91 -6.70
CA LEU A 16 -12.74 3.64 -6.39
C LEU A 16 -13.13 3.54 -4.91
N VAL A 17 -12.25 3.93 -3.99
CA VAL A 17 -12.56 3.94 -2.54
C VAL A 17 -13.74 4.86 -2.23
N MET A 18 -13.79 6.06 -2.84
CA MET A 18 -14.88 7.02 -2.63
C MET A 18 -16.22 6.57 -3.23
N GLU A 19 -16.18 5.93 -4.41
CA GLU A 19 -17.39 5.45 -5.11
C GLU A 19 -17.96 4.20 -4.45
N LEU A 20 -17.10 3.24 -4.09
CA LEU A 20 -17.49 1.92 -3.58
C LEU A 20 -17.72 1.92 -2.06
N LYS A 21 -17.19 2.91 -1.34
CA LYS A 21 -17.34 3.11 0.12
C LYS A 21 -17.14 1.80 0.90
N PRO A 22 -15.95 1.18 0.80
CA PRO A 22 -15.68 -0.08 1.47
C PRO A 22 -15.67 0.08 2.99
N ASP A 23 -15.92 -1.02 3.70
CA ASP A 23 -15.76 -1.07 5.16
C ASP A 23 -14.27 -1.15 5.57
N SER A 24 -13.43 -1.69 4.67
CA SER A 24 -12.00 -1.88 4.95
C SER A 24 -11.11 -1.81 3.71
N ILE A 25 -9.82 -1.52 3.94
CA ILE A 25 -8.74 -1.68 2.98
C ILE A 25 -7.71 -2.64 3.57
N VAL A 26 -7.23 -3.58 2.76
CA VAL A 26 -6.13 -4.47 3.12
C VAL A 26 -4.85 -3.95 2.46
N TYR A 27 -3.70 -4.12 3.11
CA TYR A 27 -2.41 -3.80 2.50
C TYR A 27 -1.34 -4.86 2.78
N SER A 28 -0.33 -4.93 1.91
CA SER A 28 0.90 -5.67 2.17
C SER A 28 2.11 -4.81 1.83
N ILE A 29 3.18 -5.00 2.59
CA ILE A 29 4.49 -4.43 2.32
C ILE A 29 5.36 -5.57 1.78
N ASP A 30 5.54 -5.57 0.46
CA ASP A 30 6.31 -6.61 -0.21
C ASP A 30 7.79 -6.20 -0.22
N GLN A 31 8.69 -7.09 0.20
CA GLN A 31 10.13 -6.84 0.20
C GLN A 31 10.86 -7.94 -0.56
N ASN A 32 11.93 -7.57 -1.27
CA ASN A 32 12.78 -8.57 -1.91
C ASN A 32 13.62 -9.32 -0.88
N ALA A 33 13.23 -10.56 -0.60
CA ALA A 33 13.94 -11.45 0.32
C ALA A 33 15.38 -11.78 -0.14
N MET A 34 15.68 -11.63 -1.43
CA MET A 34 17.01 -11.90 -1.99
C MET A 34 17.96 -10.70 -1.89
N SER A 35 17.46 -9.54 -1.45
CA SER A 35 18.28 -8.34 -1.28
C SER A 35 18.70 -8.16 0.19
N LYS A 36 20.01 -8.00 0.44
CA LYS A 36 20.54 -7.72 1.79
C LYS A 36 20.00 -6.42 2.39
N THR A 37 19.76 -5.41 1.53
CA THR A 37 19.21 -4.10 1.90
C THR A 37 17.70 -4.04 1.74
N LYS A 38 17.08 -5.14 1.27
CA LYS A 38 15.67 -5.23 0.88
C LYS A 38 15.26 -4.17 -0.16
N GLU A 39 16.22 -3.73 -0.98
CA GLU A 39 15.95 -2.98 -2.20
C GLU A 39 14.86 -3.69 -3.01
N LEU A 40 13.82 -2.94 -3.43
CA LEU A 40 12.51 -3.40 -3.96
C LEU A 40 11.41 -3.60 -2.90
N THR A 41 11.31 -2.70 -1.92
CA THR A 41 10.07 -2.53 -1.14
C THR A 41 8.95 -2.07 -2.08
N ALA A 42 7.79 -2.72 -2.08
CA ALA A 42 6.59 -2.28 -2.77
C ALA A 42 5.41 -2.26 -1.79
N LEU A 43 4.53 -1.26 -1.93
CA LEU A 43 3.32 -1.17 -1.14
C LEU A 43 2.14 -1.60 -1.98
N ARG A 44 1.39 -2.57 -1.50
CA ARG A 44 0.17 -3.06 -2.15
C ARG A 44 -1.03 -2.65 -1.34
N PHE A 45 -2.01 -2.01 -1.98
CA PHE A 45 -3.34 -1.83 -1.43
C PHE A 45 -4.33 -2.73 -2.16
N ILE A 46 -5.18 -3.41 -1.40
CA ILE A 46 -6.20 -4.33 -1.87
C ILE A 46 -7.54 -3.81 -1.35
N LEU A 47 -8.40 -3.43 -2.29
CA LEU A 47 -9.76 -3.01 -2.03
C LEU A 47 -10.71 -4.17 -2.34
N LEU A 48 -11.41 -4.62 -1.30
CA LEU A 48 -12.46 -5.63 -1.37
C LEU A 48 -13.79 -4.90 -1.54
N ALA A 49 -14.43 -5.04 -2.70
CA ALA A 49 -15.73 -4.41 -2.95
C ALA A 49 -16.70 -5.36 -3.65
N ARG A 50 -18.00 -5.03 -3.60
CA ARG A 50 -19.07 -5.79 -4.27
C ARG A 50 -18.85 -5.75 -5.79
N GLY A 51 -18.12 -6.72 -6.31
CA GLY A 51 -17.81 -6.84 -7.74
C GLY A 51 -16.40 -7.32 -8.08
N GLY A 52 -15.45 -7.35 -7.12
CA GLY A 52 -14.11 -7.86 -7.39
C GLY A 52 -13.04 -7.37 -6.42
N TYR A 53 -11.78 -7.65 -6.77
CA TYR A 53 -10.60 -7.25 -6.02
C TYR A 53 -9.85 -6.17 -6.80
N TYR A 54 -9.73 -4.97 -6.25
CA TYR A 54 -8.95 -3.90 -6.88
C TYR A 54 -7.59 -3.79 -6.21
N VAL A 55 -6.53 -4.04 -6.96
CA VAL A 55 -5.16 -4.08 -6.45
C VAL A 55 -4.36 -2.92 -7.02
N TYR A 56 -3.87 -2.07 -6.13
CA TYR A 56 -2.97 -0.98 -6.45
C TYR A 56 -1.57 -1.27 -5.88
N LEU A 57 -0.54 -0.94 -6.66
CA LEU A 57 0.86 -1.08 -6.26
C LEU A 57 1.56 0.27 -6.35
N ASP A 58 2.22 0.66 -5.27
CA ASP A 58 3.14 1.79 -5.24
C ASP A 58 4.58 1.30 -5.06
N PHE A 59 5.51 2.03 -5.65
CA PHE A 59 6.92 1.69 -5.67
C PHE A 59 7.76 2.91 -5.23
N PRO A 60 8.97 2.70 -4.70
CA PRO A 60 9.88 3.79 -4.37
C PRO A 60 10.16 4.71 -5.56
N ARG A 61 10.38 5.99 -5.26
CA ARG A 61 10.84 6.98 -6.24
C ARG A 61 12.35 6.90 -6.43
N GLY A 62 12.79 5.92 -7.22
CA GLY A 62 14.21 5.72 -7.50
C GLY A 62 15.01 5.48 -6.22
N LYS A 63 16.01 6.33 -5.95
CA LYS A 63 16.87 6.27 -4.76
C LYS A 63 16.32 7.07 -3.56
N GLU A 64 15.25 7.85 -3.74
CA GLU A 64 14.67 8.61 -2.64
C GLU A 64 13.99 7.69 -1.62
N ASN A 65 14.01 8.09 -0.36
CA ASN A 65 13.37 7.39 0.76
C ASN A 65 11.87 7.75 0.85
N VAL A 66 11.18 7.66 -0.28
CA VAL A 66 9.75 7.98 -0.39
C VAL A 66 9.08 7.13 -1.46
N MET A 67 7.82 6.77 -1.22
CA MET A 67 6.96 6.12 -2.20
C MET A 67 6.56 7.09 -3.31
N ARG A 68 6.48 6.61 -4.55
CA ARG A 68 6.37 7.44 -5.74
C ARG A 68 5.05 8.20 -5.83
N GLU A 69 3.93 7.55 -5.54
CA GLU A 69 2.63 8.18 -5.70
C GLU A 69 1.96 8.55 -4.38
N THR A 70 2.07 7.69 -3.37
CA THR A 70 1.50 7.93 -2.03
C THR A 70 2.33 8.90 -1.20
N GLY A 71 3.62 9.06 -1.51
CA GLY A 71 4.51 9.94 -0.78
C GLY A 71 4.85 9.47 0.64
N ILE A 72 4.49 8.22 1.00
CA ILE A 72 4.82 7.65 2.32
C ILE A 72 6.35 7.55 2.45
N GLN A 73 6.87 7.95 3.60
CA GLN A 73 8.31 7.90 3.87
C GLN A 73 8.78 6.46 4.02
N ILE A 74 9.90 6.13 3.37
CA ILE A 74 10.59 4.86 3.54
C ILE A 74 11.68 5.12 4.57
N ARG A 75 11.62 4.44 5.71
CA ARG A 75 12.60 4.60 6.78
C ARG A 75 13.82 3.73 6.51
N GLU A 76 14.97 4.21 6.98
CA GLU A 76 16.21 3.44 6.96
C GLU A 76 16.57 3.06 8.40
N ALA A 77 16.57 1.75 8.67
CA ALA A 77 16.99 1.22 9.95
C ALA A 77 18.52 1.34 10.11
N LYS A 78 19.02 1.22 11.35
CA LYS A 78 20.46 1.34 11.68
C LYS A 78 21.37 0.37 10.90
N ASN A 79 20.82 -0.73 10.40
CA ASN A 79 21.51 -1.72 9.59
C ASN A 79 21.42 -1.44 8.07
N GLY A 80 20.94 -0.27 7.66
CA GLY A 80 20.77 0.13 6.26
C GLY A 80 19.54 -0.50 5.58
N VAL A 81 18.68 -1.20 6.32
CA VAL A 81 17.47 -1.81 5.77
C VAL A 81 16.41 -0.74 5.55
N ARG A 82 15.86 -0.69 4.34
CA ARG A 82 14.79 0.23 3.95
C ARG A 82 13.43 -0.42 4.18
N CYS A 83 12.57 0.18 5.00
CA CYS A 83 11.26 -0.36 5.33
C CYS A 83 10.16 0.72 5.36
N LEU A 84 8.94 0.27 5.08
CA LEU A 84 7.74 0.98 5.48
C LEU A 84 7.31 0.45 6.84
N GLU A 85 6.84 1.33 7.71
CA GLU A 85 6.21 0.93 8.97
C GLU A 85 4.69 0.87 8.80
N ASP A 86 4.06 -0.09 9.46
CA ASP A 86 2.62 -0.29 9.43
C ASP A 86 1.87 0.96 9.90
N GLU A 87 2.36 1.62 10.94
CA GLU A 87 1.77 2.84 11.47
C GLU A 87 1.77 3.98 10.46
N ASP A 88 2.80 4.09 9.62
CA ASP A 88 2.89 5.12 8.59
C ASP A 88 1.87 4.86 7.47
N VAL A 89 1.70 3.59 7.08
CA VAL A 89 0.71 3.17 6.08
C VAL A 89 -0.72 3.38 6.58
N ILE A 90 -1.02 2.92 7.80
CA ILE A 90 -2.35 3.06 8.42
C ILE A 90 -2.71 4.54 8.57
N ARG A 91 -1.78 5.36 9.07
CA ARG A 91 -1.99 6.81 9.22
C ARG A 91 -2.23 7.49 7.88
N PHE A 92 -1.49 7.11 6.84
CA PHE A 92 -1.69 7.63 5.50
C PHE A 92 -3.11 7.31 4.99
N ILE A 93 -3.56 6.06 5.07
CA ILE A 93 -4.89 5.64 4.61
C ILE A 93 -5.99 6.36 5.38
N LYS A 94 -5.87 6.45 6.71
CA LYS A 94 -6.84 7.17 7.56
C LYS A 94 -6.90 8.67 7.26
N ARG A 95 -5.77 9.29 6.92
CA ARG A 95 -5.73 10.69 6.50
C ARG A 95 -6.45 10.89 5.16
N GLU A 96 -6.26 9.99 4.20
CA GLU A 96 -6.84 10.12 2.85
C GLU A 96 -8.34 9.80 2.83
N PHE A 97 -8.80 8.83 3.62
CA PHE A 97 -10.17 8.28 3.51
C PHE A 97 -10.99 8.35 4.81
N GLY A 98 -10.40 8.78 5.92
CA GLY A 98 -11.06 8.99 7.20
C GLY A 98 -10.78 7.92 8.25
N GLU A 99 -10.89 8.31 9.52
CA GLU A 99 -10.54 7.47 10.70
C GLU A 99 -11.42 6.23 10.90
N LYS A 100 -12.61 6.22 10.32
CA LYS A 100 -13.58 5.11 10.47
C LYS A 100 -13.26 3.93 9.56
N LEU A 101 -12.46 4.14 8.51
CA LEU A 101 -12.10 3.08 7.57
C LEU A 101 -11.17 2.08 8.26
N GLN A 102 -11.54 0.81 8.25
CA GLN A 102 -10.69 -0.24 8.82
C GLN A 102 -9.52 -0.53 7.89
N VAL A 103 -8.32 -0.70 8.46
CA VAL A 103 -7.10 -0.95 7.69
C VAL A 103 -6.42 -2.18 8.27
N PHE A 104 -6.20 -3.19 7.43
CA PHE A 104 -5.62 -4.46 7.85
C PHE A 104 -4.33 -4.74 7.08
N SER A 105 -3.27 -5.12 7.79
CA SER A 105 -2.08 -5.68 7.18
C SER A 105 -2.30 -7.16 6.85
N PHE A 106 -1.86 -7.56 5.66
CA PHE A 106 -1.86 -8.95 5.22
C PHE A 106 -0.43 -9.45 5.12
N TRP A 107 -0.13 -10.50 5.90
CA TRP A 107 1.16 -11.18 5.90
C TRP A 107 0.92 -12.65 5.59
N THR A 108 1.63 -13.21 4.62
CA THR A 108 1.71 -14.65 4.45
C THR A 108 2.78 -15.18 5.38
N THR A 109 2.39 -16.09 6.28
CA THR A 109 3.28 -16.74 7.25
C THR A 109 4.22 -17.75 6.57
#